data_AF-R9JAP0-F1
#
_entry.id   AF-R9JAP0-F1
#
_cell.length_a   1.000
_cell.length_b   1.000
_cell.length_c   1.000
_cell.angle_alpha   90.00
_cell.angle_beta   90.00
_cell.angle_gamma   90.00
#
_symmetry.space_group_name_H-M   'P 1'
#
loop_
_entity.id
_entity.type
_entity.pdbx_description
1 polymer ?
#
loop_
_entity_poly.entity_id
_entity_poly.type
_entity_poly.pdbx_seq_one_letter_code
_entity_poly.pdbx_strand_id
1 'polypeptide(L)'
;MSYQEIAFEKRIKENIKNYAIKNLYAMDLLEEYLQVLAGSYDMEILLTGRHGEKILEVGDFAGFQPDVEAEPGEKLRIADRTVAHIYVKYDKVQEEKREEAGKMLKASIRLLTSLGNEVYMHRESAAYIDELEVRLGKGRQQRRCGETEDVLTGVYNKNYIESKMQVLERSETIPVAVINININDWKFVYDNFGVEKSDSLIQLIASIIKKEAKSEYMIGRIDGDVFLVLIPMAEDGEAEDYCQRIQDACLAYDEDEALAPSVATGIVYKTNVEELLEDKISDAEYEMFNHKLEIKSAPGYQERLRRGLKK
;
A
#
# COMPACT_ATOMS: atom_id res chain seq x y z
N MET A 1 -20.59 -2.70 1.56
CA MET A 1 -21.05 -3.39 0.34
C MET A 1 -19.86 -4.11 -0.26
N SER A 2 -19.90 -5.44 -0.27
CA SER A 2 -18.85 -6.29 -0.83
C SER A 2 -18.86 -6.17 -2.35
N TYR A 3 -17.95 -5.39 -2.91
CA TYR A 3 -17.71 -5.36 -4.36
C TYR A 3 -17.00 -6.66 -4.73
N GLN A 4 -17.74 -7.59 -5.33
CA GLN A 4 -17.17 -8.82 -5.88
C GLN A 4 -16.09 -8.47 -6.92
N GLU A 5 -15.01 -9.23 -6.88
CA GLU A 5 -13.85 -9.12 -7.77
C GLU A 5 -14.27 -9.32 -9.23
N ILE A 6 -14.41 -8.22 -9.96
CA ILE A 6 -14.63 -8.25 -11.40
C ILE A 6 -13.26 -8.14 -12.07
N ALA A 7 -12.80 -9.22 -12.70
CA ALA A 7 -11.62 -9.20 -13.57
C ALA A 7 -11.75 -8.12 -14.66
N PHE A 8 -10.64 -7.50 -15.06
CA PHE A 8 -10.65 -6.37 -16.00
C PHE A 8 -11.42 -6.65 -17.30
N GLU A 9 -11.30 -7.85 -17.85
CA GLU A 9 -12.07 -8.27 -19.03
C GLU A 9 -13.59 -8.26 -18.80
N LYS A 10 -14.03 -8.69 -17.62
CA LYS A 10 -15.45 -8.69 -17.24
C LYS A 10 -15.93 -7.26 -17.00
N ARG A 11 -15.08 -6.38 -16.45
CA ARG A 11 -15.35 -4.95 -16.26
C ARG A 11 -15.62 -4.25 -17.59
N ILE A 12 -14.74 -4.43 -18.58
CA ILE A 12 -14.89 -3.84 -19.91
C ILE A 12 -16.18 -4.30 -20.59
N LYS A 13 -16.59 -5.56 -20.41
CA LYS A 13 -17.85 -6.07 -20.98
C LYS A 13 -19.09 -5.48 -20.31
N GLU A 14 -19.06 -5.26 -19.00
CA GLU A 14 -20.24 -4.85 -18.25
C GLU A 14 -20.41 -3.32 -18.15
N ASN A 15 -19.32 -2.55 -18.12
CA ASN A 15 -19.37 -1.13 -17.80
C ASN A 15 -19.78 -0.23 -18.97
N ILE A 16 -19.69 -0.70 -20.22
CA ILE A 16 -20.06 0.08 -21.40
C ILE A 16 -21.52 0.57 -21.35
N LYS A 17 -22.39 -0.13 -20.61
CA LYS A 17 -23.79 0.29 -20.37
C LYS A 17 -23.88 1.66 -19.68
N ASN A 18 -22.86 2.06 -18.93
CA ASN A 18 -22.81 3.31 -18.17
C ASN A 18 -22.31 4.49 -19.01
N TYR A 19 -21.86 4.25 -20.24
CA TYR A 19 -21.32 5.30 -21.11
C TYR A 19 -22.40 5.78 -22.09
N ALA A 20 -22.50 7.09 -22.22
CA ALA A 20 -23.19 7.77 -23.31
C ALA A 20 -22.16 8.41 -24.26
N ILE A 21 -22.59 8.86 -25.43
CA ILE A 21 -21.68 9.44 -26.43
C ILE A 21 -20.88 10.64 -25.88
N LYS A 22 -21.48 11.46 -25.03
CA LYS A 22 -20.83 12.59 -24.34
C LYS A 22 -19.70 12.18 -23.40
N ASN A 23 -19.66 10.91 -22.97
CA ASN A 23 -18.57 10.36 -22.17
C ASN A 23 -17.41 9.88 -23.05
N LEU A 24 -17.60 9.77 -24.36
CA LEU A 24 -16.65 9.13 -25.27
C LEU A 24 -16.02 10.13 -26.26
N TYR A 25 -16.71 11.23 -26.55
CA TYR A 25 -16.25 12.24 -27.49
C TYR A 25 -16.41 13.64 -26.92
N ALA A 26 -15.52 14.55 -27.33
CA ALA A 26 -15.73 15.98 -27.13
C ALA A 26 -16.85 16.44 -28.07
N MET A 27 -17.97 16.88 -27.49
CA MET A 27 -19.19 17.16 -28.26
C MET A 27 -18.98 18.29 -29.27
N ASP A 28 -18.28 19.36 -28.89
CA ASP A 28 -18.02 20.50 -29.77
C ASP A 28 -17.22 20.10 -31.02
N LEU A 29 -16.18 19.27 -30.84
CA LEU A 29 -15.36 18.77 -31.95
C LEU A 29 -16.13 17.78 -32.84
N LEU A 30 -16.98 16.95 -32.24
CA LEU A 30 -17.82 16.02 -32.98
C LEU A 30 -18.86 16.78 -33.81
N GLU A 31 -19.44 17.85 -33.27
CA GLU A 31 -20.35 18.72 -33.98
C GLU A 31 -19.67 19.40 -35.16
N GLU A 32 -18.51 20.03 -34.94
CA GLU A 32 -17.71 20.66 -36.02
C GLU A 32 -17.37 19.64 -37.12
N TYR A 33 -16.94 18.45 -36.73
CA TYR A 33 -16.63 17.37 -37.68
C TYR A 33 -17.86 16.97 -38.51
N LEU A 34 -19.01 16.77 -37.89
CA LEU A 34 -20.24 16.41 -38.59
C LEU A 34 -20.75 17.55 -39.48
N GLN A 35 -20.57 18.82 -39.08
CA GLN A 35 -20.89 19.98 -39.92
C GLN A 35 -20.03 20.01 -41.18
N VAL A 36 -18.71 19.82 -41.06
CA VAL A 36 -17.80 19.77 -42.21
C VAL A 36 -18.12 18.59 -43.12
N LEU A 37 -18.36 17.41 -42.54
CA LEU A 37 -18.72 16.21 -43.28
C LEU A 37 -20.04 16.41 -44.05
N ALA A 38 -21.07 16.93 -43.39
CA ALA A 38 -22.36 17.23 -43.98
C ALA A 38 -22.26 18.23 -45.14
N GLY A 39 -21.56 19.34 -44.93
CA GLY A 39 -21.36 20.37 -45.94
C GLY A 39 -20.50 19.94 -47.14
N SER A 40 -19.64 18.93 -46.99
CA SER A 40 -18.79 18.44 -48.09
C SER A 40 -19.60 17.76 -49.20
N TYR A 41 -20.77 17.22 -48.87
CA TYR A 41 -21.64 16.50 -49.80
C TYR A 41 -23.06 17.08 -49.90
N ASP A 42 -23.36 18.19 -49.22
CA ASP A 42 -24.71 18.76 -49.04
C ASP A 42 -25.70 17.75 -48.44
N MET A 43 -25.26 16.94 -47.47
CA MET A 43 -26.14 16.03 -46.72
C MET A 43 -26.58 16.62 -45.38
N GLU A 44 -27.63 16.06 -44.81
CA GLU A 44 -28.11 16.45 -43.47
C GLU A 44 -27.93 15.26 -42.52
N ILE A 45 -27.40 15.51 -41.33
CA ILE A 45 -27.03 14.47 -40.36
C ILE A 45 -27.72 14.73 -39.02
N LEU A 46 -28.36 13.72 -38.46
CA LEU A 46 -28.89 13.71 -37.11
C LEU A 46 -28.24 12.59 -36.31
N LEU A 47 -27.58 12.96 -35.22
CA LEU A 47 -27.01 12.05 -34.25
C LEU A 47 -27.94 11.94 -33.05
N THR A 48 -28.36 10.71 -32.73
CA THR A 48 -29.16 10.43 -31.54
C THR A 48 -28.40 9.53 -30.59
N GLY A 49 -28.79 9.55 -29.32
CA GLY A 49 -28.36 8.52 -28.39
C GLY A 49 -29.04 7.19 -28.67
N ARG A 50 -28.71 6.20 -27.84
CA ARG A 50 -29.18 4.82 -27.98
C ARG A 50 -30.68 4.63 -27.71
N HIS A 51 -31.35 5.61 -27.12
CA HIS A 51 -32.79 5.58 -26.86
C HIS A 51 -33.56 6.57 -27.77
N GLY A 52 -32.91 7.10 -28.81
CA GLY A 52 -33.52 8.00 -29.77
C GLY A 52 -33.54 9.47 -29.35
N GLU A 53 -32.96 9.81 -28.20
CA GLU A 53 -32.79 11.19 -27.78
C GLU A 53 -31.90 11.94 -28.78
N LYS A 54 -32.35 13.08 -29.31
CA LYS A 54 -31.54 13.89 -30.23
C LYS A 54 -30.34 14.48 -29.49
N ILE A 55 -29.15 14.37 -30.09
CA ILE A 55 -27.89 14.83 -29.48
C ILE A 55 -27.27 15.95 -30.31
N LEU A 56 -27.08 15.74 -31.62
CA LEU A 56 -26.59 16.76 -32.55
C LEU A 56 -27.42 16.72 -33.82
N GLU A 57 -27.74 17.88 -34.37
CA GLU A 57 -28.51 18.04 -35.59
C GLU A 57 -27.78 19.00 -36.53
N VAL A 58 -27.49 18.55 -37.75
CA VAL A 58 -26.86 19.34 -38.82
C VAL A 58 -27.77 19.28 -40.05
N GLY A 59 -28.36 20.43 -40.41
CA GLY A 59 -29.41 20.52 -41.43
C GLY A 59 -30.81 20.58 -40.82
N ASP A 60 -31.84 20.22 -41.58
CA ASP A 60 -33.23 20.28 -41.14
C ASP A 60 -33.82 18.89 -40.87
N PHE A 61 -34.03 18.57 -39.58
CA PHE A 61 -34.79 17.40 -39.14
C PHE A 61 -36.08 17.78 -38.41
N ALA A 62 -36.68 18.91 -38.75
CA ALA A 62 -37.99 19.30 -38.23
C ALA A 62 -39.04 18.23 -38.56
N GLY A 63 -39.80 17.81 -37.54
CA GLY A 63 -40.85 16.78 -37.68
C GLY A 63 -40.34 15.34 -37.86
N PHE A 64 -39.03 15.11 -38.01
CA PHE A 64 -38.47 13.76 -38.05
C PHE A 64 -38.43 13.14 -36.65
N GLN A 65 -39.06 11.97 -36.48
CA GLN A 65 -39.00 11.17 -35.27
C GLN A 65 -38.06 9.97 -35.47
N PRO A 66 -36.93 9.90 -34.74
CA PRO A 66 -36.02 8.76 -34.82
C PRO A 66 -36.68 7.49 -34.29
N ASP A 67 -36.68 6.42 -35.09
CA ASP A 67 -37.04 5.08 -34.65
C ASP A 67 -35.75 4.25 -34.51
N VAL A 68 -35.38 3.92 -33.27
CA VAL A 68 -34.16 3.15 -32.97
C VAL A 68 -34.37 1.63 -32.98
N GLU A 69 -35.62 1.17 -33.13
CA GLU A 69 -35.99 -0.24 -33.09
C GLU A 69 -36.30 -0.78 -34.50
N ALA A 70 -37.26 -0.18 -35.20
CA ALA A 70 -37.72 -0.66 -36.50
C ALA A 70 -36.86 -0.13 -37.66
N GLU A 71 -36.47 1.16 -37.61
CA GLU A 71 -35.64 1.81 -38.63
C GLU A 71 -34.40 2.48 -38.02
N PRO A 72 -33.55 1.72 -37.29
CA PRO A 72 -32.36 2.30 -36.73
C PRO A 72 -31.45 2.77 -37.87
N GLY A 73 -31.14 4.06 -37.89
CA GLY A 73 -30.08 4.61 -38.72
C GLY A 73 -28.74 3.89 -38.49
N GLU A 74 -27.68 4.40 -39.11
CA GLU A 74 -26.36 3.79 -38.98
C GLU A 74 -25.90 3.77 -37.51
N LYS A 75 -25.45 2.60 -37.03
CA LYS A 75 -25.19 2.38 -35.60
C LYS A 75 -23.73 2.67 -35.27
N LEU A 76 -23.50 3.56 -34.30
CA LEU A 76 -22.18 3.75 -33.69
C LEU A 76 -22.05 2.80 -32.49
N ARG A 77 -21.14 1.82 -32.58
CA ARG A 77 -20.98 0.76 -31.57
C ARG A 77 -19.62 0.79 -30.91
N ILE A 78 -19.60 0.80 -29.58
CA ILE A 78 -18.39 0.79 -28.76
C ILE A 78 -18.47 -0.44 -27.84
N ALA A 79 -17.40 -1.24 -27.79
CA ALA A 79 -17.36 -2.53 -27.09
C ALA A 79 -18.63 -3.38 -27.36
N ASP A 80 -18.94 -3.58 -28.64
CA ASP A 80 -20.12 -4.31 -29.15
C ASP A 80 -21.49 -3.76 -28.76
N ARG A 81 -21.56 -2.58 -28.14
CA ARG A 81 -22.81 -1.94 -27.73
C ARG A 81 -23.09 -0.68 -28.54
N THR A 82 -24.32 -0.54 -29.04
CA THR A 82 -24.75 0.71 -29.68
C THR A 82 -24.80 1.83 -28.64
N VAL A 83 -24.05 2.91 -28.89
CA VAL A 83 -24.03 4.11 -28.05
C VAL A 83 -24.78 5.28 -28.69
N ALA A 84 -24.94 5.26 -30.01
CA ALA A 84 -25.65 6.27 -30.78
C ALA A 84 -26.13 5.74 -32.13
N HIS A 85 -27.09 6.44 -32.74
CA HIS A 85 -27.55 6.21 -34.10
C HIS A 85 -27.34 7.48 -34.94
N ILE A 86 -27.02 7.29 -36.21
CA ILE A 86 -26.79 8.37 -37.17
C ILE A 86 -27.78 8.22 -38.31
N TYR A 87 -28.65 9.23 -38.44
CA TYR A 87 -29.62 9.35 -39.53
C TYR A 87 -29.09 10.36 -40.53
N VAL A 88 -29.25 10.07 -41.82
CA VAL A 88 -28.74 10.93 -42.90
C VAL A 88 -29.81 11.09 -43.96
N LYS A 89 -30.07 12.35 -44.36
CA LYS A 89 -30.86 12.67 -45.55
C LYS A 89 -29.93 12.98 -46.71
N TYR A 90 -30.20 12.35 -47.85
CA TYR A 90 -29.42 12.52 -49.08
C TYR A 90 -30.15 13.38 -50.12
N ASP A 91 -31.27 14.00 -49.76
CA ASP A 91 -32.18 14.67 -50.72
C ASP A 91 -31.52 15.83 -51.48
N LYS A 92 -30.53 16.48 -50.86
CA LYS A 92 -29.76 17.60 -51.41
C LYS A 92 -28.43 17.19 -52.03
N VAL A 93 -28.05 15.91 -51.91
CA VAL A 93 -26.77 15.38 -52.40
C VAL A 93 -26.85 15.16 -53.91
N GLN A 94 -25.83 15.61 -54.65
CA GLN A 94 -25.73 15.36 -56.09
C GLN A 94 -25.75 13.85 -56.40
N GLU A 95 -26.58 13.41 -57.34
CA GLU A 95 -26.82 11.99 -57.65
C GLU A 95 -25.51 11.21 -57.89
N GLU A 96 -24.57 11.83 -58.62
CA GLU A 96 -23.24 11.27 -58.95
C GLU A 96 -22.32 11.09 -57.73
N LYS A 97 -22.52 11.89 -56.68
CA LYS A 97 -21.73 11.86 -55.44
C LYS A 97 -22.38 11.03 -54.32
N ARG A 98 -23.62 10.56 -54.52
CA ARG A 98 -24.40 9.89 -53.48
C ARG A 98 -23.74 8.60 -52.97
N GLU A 99 -23.15 7.83 -53.88
CA GLU A 99 -22.38 6.63 -53.51
C GLU A 99 -21.13 6.99 -52.70
N GLU A 100 -20.42 8.04 -53.11
CA GLU A 100 -19.21 8.52 -52.44
C GLU A 100 -19.52 9.05 -51.03
N ALA A 101 -20.58 9.86 -50.90
CA ALA A 101 -21.07 10.36 -49.62
C ALA A 101 -21.39 9.21 -48.64
N GLY A 102 -22.07 8.16 -49.13
CA GLY A 102 -22.36 6.96 -48.33
C GLY A 102 -21.10 6.20 -47.90
N LYS A 103 -20.08 6.11 -48.78
CA LYS A 103 -18.77 5.52 -48.43
C LYS A 103 -18.05 6.36 -47.38
N MET A 104 -18.06 7.69 -47.52
CA MET A 104 -17.42 8.61 -46.58
C MET A 104 -18.08 8.55 -45.20
N LEU A 105 -19.43 8.53 -45.14
CA LEU A 105 -20.17 8.34 -43.89
C LEU A 105 -19.77 7.03 -43.21
N LYS A 106 -19.76 5.91 -43.95
CA LYS A 106 -19.37 4.60 -43.39
C LYS A 106 -17.93 4.59 -42.90
N ALA A 107 -17.01 5.23 -43.61
CA ALA A 107 -15.62 5.38 -43.16
C ALA A 107 -15.53 6.21 -41.87
N SER A 108 -16.28 7.31 -41.81
CA SER A 108 -16.38 8.20 -40.64
C SER A 108 -16.89 7.46 -39.41
N ILE A 109 -17.94 6.64 -39.56
CA ILE A 109 -18.49 5.83 -38.46
C ILE A 109 -17.48 4.80 -37.96
N ARG A 110 -16.70 4.17 -38.86
CA ARG A 110 -15.62 3.25 -38.45
C ARG A 110 -14.52 3.96 -37.68
N LEU A 111 -14.12 5.16 -38.11
CA LEU A 111 -13.12 5.97 -37.42
C LEU A 111 -13.61 6.36 -36.02
N LEU A 112 -14.82 6.90 -35.91
CA LEU A 112 -15.45 7.25 -34.64
C LEU A 112 -15.54 6.01 -33.74
N THR A 113 -16.00 4.88 -34.28
CA THR A 113 -16.04 3.60 -33.55
C THR A 113 -14.67 3.23 -32.98
N SER A 114 -13.60 3.32 -33.77
CA SER A 114 -12.24 3.03 -33.30
C SER A 114 -11.83 3.96 -32.16
N LEU A 115 -12.03 5.27 -32.34
CA LEU A 115 -11.68 6.28 -31.34
C LEU A 115 -12.46 6.08 -30.04
N GLY A 116 -13.78 5.85 -30.11
CA GLY A 116 -14.60 5.60 -28.92
C GLY A 116 -14.21 4.33 -28.19
N ASN A 117 -13.74 3.29 -28.89
CA ASN A 117 -13.21 2.07 -28.27
C ASN A 117 -11.92 2.37 -27.49
N GLU A 118 -11.00 3.14 -28.08
CA GLU A 118 -9.77 3.54 -27.38
C GLU A 118 -10.08 4.40 -26.15
N VAL A 119 -10.94 5.42 -26.27
CA VAL A 119 -11.32 6.29 -25.15
C VAL A 119 -11.99 5.47 -24.04
N TYR A 120 -12.90 4.56 -24.39
CA TYR A 120 -13.55 3.68 -23.43
C TYR A 120 -12.53 2.79 -22.69
N MET A 121 -11.63 2.15 -23.43
CA MET A 121 -10.58 1.30 -22.87
C MET A 121 -9.65 2.08 -21.95
N HIS A 122 -9.22 3.29 -22.34
CA HIS A 122 -8.37 4.13 -21.51
C HIS A 122 -9.05 4.54 -20.20
N ARG A 123 -10.33 4.93 -20.25
CA ARG A 123 -11.09 5.32 -19.04
C ARG A 123 -11.27 4.16 -18.08
N GLU A 124 -11.64 2.98 -18.58
CA GLU A 124 -11.77 1.80 -17.71
C GLU A 124 -10.41 1.33 -17.18
N SER A 125 -9.34 1.43 -17.97
CA SER A 125 -7.98 1.10 -17.53
C SER A 125 -7.54 2.03 -16.39
N ALA A 126 -7.71 3.35 -16.56
CA ALA A 126 -7.35 4.33 -15.53
C ALA A 126 -8.13 4.09 -14.24
N ALA A 127 -9.45 3.95 -14.32
CA ALA A 127 -10.29 3.70 -13.15
C ALA A 127 -10.02 2.33 -12.49
N TYR A 128 -9.52 1.35 -13.24
CA TYR A 128 -9.09 0.06 -12.68
C TYR A 128 -7.71 0.16 -12.00
N ILE A 129 -6.78 0.94 -12.58
CA ILE A 129 -5.46 1.21 -12.00
C ILE A 129 -5.61 1.95 -10.67
N ASP A 130 -6.40 3.02 -10.61
CA ASP A 130 -6.64 3.76 -9.35
C ASP A 130 -7.19 2.83 -8.25
N GLU A 131 -8.10 1.94 -8.63
CA GLU A 131 -8.67 0.96 -7.71
C GLU A 131 -7.62 -0.06 -7.22
N LEU A 132 -6.74 -0.52 -8.11
CA LEU A 132 -5.60 -1.37 -7.74
C LEU A 132 -4.60 -0.65 -6.84
N GLU A 133 -4.31 0.62 -7.10
CA GLU A 133 -3.40 1.43 -6.28
C GLU A 133 -3.91 1.58 -4.86
N VAL A 134 -5.21 1.88 -4.68
CA VAL A 134 -5.83 1.95 -3.35
C VAL A 134 -5.75 0.59 -2.62
N ARG A 135 -5.96 -0.52 -3.33
CA ARG A 135 -5.82 -1.87 -2.76
C ARG A 135 -4.38 -2.19 -2.37
N LEU A 136 -3.43 -1.89 -3.25
CA LEU A 136 -1.99 -2.08 -2.99
C LEU A 136 -1.51 -1.18 -1.84
N GLY A 137 -2.04 0.03 -1.70
CA GLY A 137 -1.77 0.92 -0.58
C GLY A 137 -2.19 0.35 0.77
N LYS A 138 -3.42 -0.21 0.84
CA LYS A 138 -3.91 -0.91 2.06
C LYS A 138 -3.12 -2.18 2.35
N GLY A 139 -2.79 -2.96 1.31
CA GLY A 139 -1.95 -4.16 1.43
C GLY A 139 -0.52 -3.87 1.89
N ARG A 140 0.09 -2.76 1.44
CA ARG A 140 1.41 -2.32 1.89
C ARG A 140 1.43 -1.95 3.38
N GLN A 141 0.37 -1.32 3.89
CA GLN A 141 0.30 -0.94 5.30
C GLN A 141 0.16 -2.16 6.22
N GLN A 142 -0.61 -3.16 5.82
CA GLN A 142 -0.75 -4.43 6.56
C GLN A 142 0.47 -5.36 6.42
N ARG A 143 1.17 -5.34 5.26
CA ARG A 143 2.43 -6.09 5.10
C ARG A 143 3.61 -5.44 5.81
N ARG A 144 3.68 -4.11 5.90
CA ARG A 144 4.76 -3.40 6.63
C ARG A 144 4.89 -3.88 8.08
N CYS A 145 3.79 -3.96 8.83
CA CYS A 145 3.83 -4.45 10.22
C CYS A 145 4.26 -5.92 10.35
N GLY A 146 4.16 -6.75 9.31
CA GLY A 146 4.62 -8.14 9.34
C GLY A 146 6.01 -8.37 8.71
N GLU A 147 6.44 -7.52 7.78
CA GLU A 147 7.71 -7.62 7.07
C GLU A 147 8.85 -6.87 7.79
N THR A 148 8.56 -5.77 8.49
CA THR A 148 9.59 -4.96 9.17
C THR A 148 9.56 -5.04 10.70
N GLU A 149 8.39 -5.34 11.28
CA GLU A 149 8.18 -5.32 12.72
C GLU A 149 7.92 -6.74 13.26
N ASP A 150 8.28 -6.96 14.53
CA ASP A 150 7.92 -8.15 15.29
C ASP A 150 6.47 -8.02 15.77
N VAL A 151 5.62 -8.98 15.43
CA VAL A 151 4.17 -8.92 15.66
C VAL A 151 3.81 -8.79 17.14
N LEU A 152 4.62 -9.39 18.03
CA LEU A 152 4.33 -9.36 19.46
C LEU A 152 4.66 -8.01 20.08
N THR A 153 5.78 -7.40 19.68
CA THR A 153 6.40 -6.27 20.39
C THR A 153 6.34 -4.93 19.65
N GLY A 154 6.13 -4.96 18.33
CA GLY A 154 6.14 -3.77 17.48
C GLY A 154 7.49 -3.04 17.44
N VAL A 155 8.60 -3.71 17.81
CA VAL A 155 9.96 -3.30 17.42
C VAL A 155 10.32 -3.93 16.08
N TYR A 156 11.50 -3.66 15.52
CA TYR A 156 11.90 -4.32 14.28
C TYR A 156 12.06 -5.83 14.46
N ASN A 157 11.68 -6.61 13.45
CA ASN A 157 12.01 -8.03 13.44
C ASN A 157 13.49 -8.24 13.08
N LYS A 158 14.00 -9.45 13.34
CA LYS A 158 15.39 -9.86 13.05
C LYS A 158 15.86 -9.45 11.65
N ASN A 159 15.11 -9.83 10.61
CA ASN A 159 15.48 -9.55 9.22
C ASN A 159 15.62 -8.05 8.95
N TYR A 160 14.73 -7.25 9.53
CA TYR A 160 14.73 -5.81 9.29
C TYR A 160 15.86 -5.11 10.04
N ILE A 161 16.16 -5.48 11.28
CA ILE A 161 17.30 -4.89 12.00
C ILE A 161 18.64 -5.29 11.38
N GLU A 162 18.78 -6.53 10.88
CA GLU A 162 19.95 -6.95 10.10
C GLU A 162 20.11 -6.11 8.82
N SER A 163 19.00 -5.80 8.13
CA SER A 163 19.04 -4.91 6.96
C SER A 163 19.51 -3.49 7.31
N LYS A 164 19.18 -3.00 8.52
CA LYS A 164 19.63 -1.69 9.01
C LYS A 164 21.11 -1.70 9.35
N MET A 165 21.62 -2.78 9.93
CA MET A 165 23.06 -2.94 10.16
C MET A 165 23.84 -2.84 8.86
N GLN A 166 23.38 -3.51 7.80
CA GLN A 166 24.04 -3.44 6.49
C GLN A 166 24.07 -2.00 5.93
N VAL A 167 23.06 -1.18 6.23
CA VAL A 167 23.05 0.24 5.86
C VAL A 167 24.08 1.03 6.69
N LEU A 168 24.19 0.77 7.99
CA LEU A 168 25.20 1.38 8.86
C LEU A 168 26.62 1.02 8.41
N GLU A 169 26.85 -0.23 8.00
CA GLU A 169 28.15 -0.65 7.48
C GLU A 169 28.52 0.03 6.17
N ARG A 170 27.59 0.06 5.21
CA ARG A 170 27.82 0.69 3.90
C ARG A 170 28.03 2.20 4.00
N SER A 171 27.51 2.82 5.04
CA SER A 171 27.69 4.25 5.31
C SER A 171 28.93 4.55 6.15
N GLU A 172 29.71 3.52 6.51
CA GLU A 172 30.91 3.65 7.35
C GLU A 172 30.63 4.43 8.64
N THR A 173 29.41 4.27 9.19
CA THR A 173 29.00 5.01 10.39
C THR A 173 29.82 4.54 11.58
N ILE A 174 30.48 5.49 12.25
CA ILE A 174 31.22 5.28 13.50
C ILE A 174 31.12 6.53 14.41
N PRO A 175 31.16 6.37 15.74
CA PRO A 175 31.02 5.10 16.46
C PRO A 175 29.58 4.56 16.37
N VAL A 176 29.41 3.26 16.55
CA VAL A 176 28.08 2.63 16.71
C VAL A 176 28.08 1.81 17.99
N ALA A 177 27.18 2.12 18.93
CA ALA A 177 26.98 1.27 20.10
C ALA A 177 26.06 0.10 19.73
N VAL A 178 26.48 -1.11 20.08
CA VAL A 178 25.75 -2.36 19.89
C VAL A 178 25.37 -2.87 21.27
N ILE A 179 24.06 -2.99 21.51
CA ILE A 179 23.53 -3.39 22.81
C ILE A 179 22.71 -4.66 22.63
N ASN A 180 23.15 -5.74 23.28
CA ASN A 180 22.38 -6.98 23.38
C ASN A 180 21.61 -6.98 24.71
N ILE A 181 20.31 -7.19 24.66
CA ILE A 181 19.42 -7.17 25.82
C ILE A 181 18.68 -8.49 25.91
N ASN A 182 18.79 -9.20 27.03
CA ASN A 182 18.06 -10.44 27.28
C ASN A 182 17.13 -10.31 28.48
N ILE A 183 15.90 -10.82 28.36
CA ILE A 183 14.96 -10.87 29.49
C ILE A 183 15.38 -11.97 30.46
N ASN A 184 15.66 -11.59 31.69
CA ASN A 184 15.98 -12.57 32.72
C ASN A 184 14.74 -13.36 33.14
N ASP A 185 14.92 -14.67 33.29
CA ASP A 185 13.93 -15.60 33.82
C ASP A 185 12.58 -15.60 33.08
N TRP A 186 12.57 -15.24 31.79
CA TRP A 186 11.42 -15.40 30.90
C TRP A 186 10.83 -16.82 30.95
N LYS A 187 11.70 -17.85 30.91
CA LYS A 187 11.29 -19.25 31.01
C LYS A 187 10.58 -19.58 32.33
N PHE A 188 11.01 -18.96 33.44
CA PHE A 188 10.33 -19.15 34.73
C PHE A 188 8.90 -18.61 34.67
N VAL A 189 8.69 -17.44 34.05
CA VAL A 189 7.35 -16.89 33.88
C VAL A 189 6.50 -17.78 32.97
N TYR A 190 7.07 -18.28 31.87
CA TYR A 190 6.42 -19.23 30.99
C TYR A 190 5.99 -20.50 31.73
N ASP A 191 6.90 -21.12 32.49
CA ASP A 191 6.67 -22.39 33.17
C ASP A 191 5.63 -22.27 34.31
N ASN A 192 5.51 -21.11 34.96
CA ASN A 192 4.61 -20.92 36.11
C ASN A 192 3.29 -20.21 35.77
N PHE A 193 3.27 -19.32 34.79
CA PHE A 193 2.11 -18.47 34.46
C PHE A 193 1.61 -18.63 33.02
N GLY A 194 2.30 -19.44 32.20
CA GLY A 194 1.87 -19.78 30.84
C GLY A 194 2.18 -18.72 29.79
N VAL A 195 1.78 -19.04 28.55
CA VAL A 195 2.14 -18.30 27.33
C VAL A 195 1.69 -16.83 27.38
N GLU A 196 0.46 -16.56 27.79
CA GLU A 196 -0.09 -15.21 27.79
C GLU A 196 0.71 -14.25 28.69
N LYS A 197 1.16 -14.73 29.86
CA LYS A 197 1.94 -13.93 30.80
C LYS A 197 3.40 -13.79 30.37
N SER A 198 4.00 -14.83 29.80
CA SER A 198 5.35 -14.72 29.23
C SER A 198 5.38 -13.77 28.04
N ASP A 199 4.33 -13.75 27.22
CA ASP A 199 4.19 -12.80 26.11
C ASP A 199 3.98 -11.37 26.62
N SER A 200 3.15 -11.21 27.65
CA SER A 200 2.96 -9.92 28.33
C SER A 200 4.28 -9.37 28.89
N LEU A 201 5.15 -10.23 29.44
CA LEU A 201 6.48 -9.84 29.89
C LEU A 201 7.35 -9.32 28.73
N ILE A 202 7.34 -10.03 27.59
CA ILE A 202 8.10 -9.61 26.41
C ILE A 202 7.59 -8.25 25.89
N GLN A 203 6.27 -8.06 25.84
CA GLN A 203 5.64 -6.82 25.43
C GLN A 203 5.99 -5.66 26.37
N LEU A 204 5.96 -5.91 27.68
CA LEU A 204 6.34 -4.94 28.70
C LEU A 204 7.79 -4.50 28.51
N ILE A 205 8.74 -5.44 28.39
CA ILE A 205 10.15 -5.11 28.18
C ILE A 205 10.34 -4.33 26.88
N ALA A 206 9.72 -4.75 25.78
CA ALA A 206 9.80 -4.01 24.52
C ALA A 206 9.27 -2.57 24.66
N SER A 207 8.18 -2.37 25.42
CA SER A 207 7.63 -1.04 25.67
C SER A 207 8.58 -0.15 26.47
N ILE A 208 9.27 -0.72 27.47
CA ILE A 208 10.28 -0.01 28.28
C ILE A 208 11.46 0.39 27.39
N ILE A 209 12.02 -0.55 26.63
CA ILE A 209 13.14 -0.30 25.70
C ILE A 209 12.78 0.83 24.72
N LYS A 210 11.57 0.79 24.13
CA LYS A 210 11.09 1.82 23.20
C LYS A 210 10.89 3.18 23.86
N LYS A 211 10.38 3.21 25.09
CA LYS A 211 10.07 4.46 25.81
C LYS A 211 11.33 5.24 26.17
N GLU A 212 12.38 4.53 26.56
CA GLU A 212 13.65 5.14 26.98
C GLU A 212 14.58 5.53 25.81
N ALA A 213 14.22 5.10 24.59
CA ALA A 213 15.02 5.27 23.39
C ALA A 213 14.83 6.65 22.74
N LYS A 214 15.91 7.17 22.16
CA LYS A 214 15.83 8.34 21.27
C LYS A 214 15.34 7.93 19.88
N SER A 215 14.98 8.91 19.05
CA SER A 215 14.40 8.70 17.72
C SER A 215 15.33 7.98 16.73
N GLU A 216 16.64 8.10 16.95
CA GLU A 216 17.72 7.58 16.12
C GLU A 216 18.13 6.15 16.50
N TYR A 217 17.66 5.65 17.65
CA TYR A 217 17.98 4.30 18.11
C TYR A 217 17.19 3.27 17.29
N MET A 218 17.88 2.24 16.82
CA MET A 218 17.25 1.15 16.07
C MET A 218 17.08 -0.05 17.00
N ILE A 219 15.85 -0.47 17.22
CA ILE A 219 15.49 -1.51 18.19
C ILE A 219 14.87 -2.68 17.44
N GLY A 220 15.36 -3.89 17.69
CA GLY A 220 14.82 -5.09 17.08
C GLY A 220 14.85 -6.30 18.00
N ARG A 221 13.97 -7.26 17.75
CA ARG A 221 13.91 -8.54 18.46
C ARG A 221 14.55 -9.61 17.58
N ILE A 222 15.66 -10.19 18.06
CA ILE A 222 16.51 -11.09 17.27
C ILE A 222 16.29 -12.57 17.61
N ASP A 223 15.85 -12.86 18.83
CA ASP A 223 15.45 -14.20 19.28
C ASP A 223 14.41 -14.05 20.41
N GLY A 224 13.68 -15.11 20.74
CA GLY A 224 12.52 -15.11 21.63
C GLY A 224 12.54 -14.04 22.74
N ASP A 225 13.51 -14.07 23.64
CA ASP A 225 13.65 -13.13 24.75
C ASP A 225 14.84 -12.17 24.60
N VAL A 226 15.37 -12.02 23.38
CA VAL A 226 16.58 -11.23 23.07
C VAL A 226 16.27 -10.09 22.12
N PHE A 227 16.67 -8.88 22.53
CA PHE A 227 16.61 -7.66 21.75
C PHE A 227 18.00 -7.15 21.41
N LEU A 228 18.10 -6.49 20.26
CA LEU A 228 19.27 -5.78 19.78
C LEU A 228 18.92 -4.30 19.65
N VAL A 229 19.77 -3.44 20.20
CA VAL A 229 19.70 -1.99 19.99
C VAL A 229 20.99 -1.50 19.34
N LEU A 230 20.85 -0.68 18.30
CA LEU A 230 21.95 -0.02 17.62
C LEU A 230 21.79 1.49 17.77
N ILE A 231 22.83 2.15 18.30
CA ILE A 231 22.88 3.60 18.46
C ILE A 231 23.95 4.13 17.49
N PRO A 232 23.55 4.74 16.35
CA PRO A 232 24.49 5.34 15.43
C PRO A 232 25.05 6.65 16.00
N MET A 233 26.34 6.92 15.77
CA MET A 233 27.03 8.12 16.25
C MET A 233 26.88 8.32 17.77
N ALA A 234 26.98 7.22 18.52
CA ALA A 234 26.79 7.23 19.96
C ALA A 234 27.79 8.16 20.67
N GLU A 235 27.29 8.99 21.58
CA GLU A 235 28.12 9.82 22.46
C GLU A 235 28.70 8.99 23.61
N ASP A 236 29.83 9.45 24.19
CA ASP A 236 30.47 8.77 25.31
C ASP A 236 29.49 8.63 26.49
N GLY A 237 29.24 7.39 26.93
CA GLY A 237 28.33 7.06 28.05
C GLY A 237 26.84 6.99 27.66
N GLU A 238 26.47 7.29 26.41
CA GLU A 238 25.07 7.33 25.98
C GLU A 238 24.39 5.95 26.07
N ALA A 239 25.10 4.89 25.67
CA ALA A 239 24.56 3.53 25.69
C ALA A 239 24.42 3.01 27.14
N GLU A 240 25.38 3.32 28.00
CA GLU A 240 25.40 2.98 29.42
C GLU A 240 24.24 3.64 30.14
N ASP A 241 24.09 4.96 29.97
CA ASP A 241 22.98 5.72 30.56
C ASP A 241 21.62 5.20 30.09
N TYR A 242 21.51 4.84 28.80
CA TYR A 242 20.30 4.23 28.26
C TYR A 242 19.99 2.86 28.89
N CYS A 243 20.99 1.99 29.01
CA CYS A 243 20.83 0.69 29.66
C CYS A 243 20.49 0.82 31.15
N GLN A 244 21.04 1.82 31.84
CA GLN A 244 20.71 2.09 33.24
C GLN A 244 19.25 2.52 33.38
N ARG A 245 18.76 3.43 32.53
CA ARG A 245 17.33 3.84 32.54
C ARG A 245 16.38 2.66 32.29
N ILE A 246 16.73 1.75 31.39
CA ILE A 246 15.94 0.53 31.16
C ILE A 246 15.89 -0.33 32.42
N GLN A 247 17.03 -0.52 33.10
CA GLN A 247 17.09 -1.30 34.33
C GLN A 247 16.28 -0.65 35.46
N ASP A 248 16.42 0.66 35.64
CA ASP A 248 15.68 1.43 36.64
C ASP A 248 14.16 1.36 36.38
N ALA A 249 13.74 1.46 35.12
CA ALA A 249 12.34 1.30 34.74
C ALA A 249 11.82 -0.12 35.01
N CYS A 250 12.64 -1.15 34.80
CA CYS A 250 12.29 -2.53 35.18
C CYS A 250 12.19 -2.71 36.70
N LEU A 251 13.04 -2.04 37.48
CA LEU A 251 13.01 -2.10 38.95
C LEU A 251 11.82 -1.33 39.53
N ALA A 252 11.44 -0.22 38.89
CA ALA A 252 10.32 0.63 39.32
C ALA A 252 8.95 0.06 38.95
N TYR A 253 8.87 -0.95 38.09
CA TYR A 253 7.61 -1.56 37.69
C TYR A 253 6.95 -2.32 38.84
N ASP A 254 5.74 -1.89 39.23
CA ASP A 254 4.95 -2.48 40.32
C ASP A 254 3.47 -2.76 39.96
N GLU A 255 3.09 -2.58 38.68
CA GLU A 255 1.69 -2.67 38.24
C GLU A 255 1.14 -4.10 38.22
N ASP A 256 1.99 -5.11 38.01
CA ASP A 256 1.61 -6.53 38.01
C ASP A 256 2.59 -7.34 38.85
N GLU A 257 2.16 -7.78 40.04
CA GLU A 257 2.99 -8.58 40.95
C GLU A 257 3.41 -9.94 40.38
N ALA A 258 2.72 -10.45 39.34
CA ALA A 258 3.10 -11.68 38.65
C ALA A 258 4.26 -11.46 37.65
N LEU A 259 4.51 -10.20 37.27
CA LEU A 259 5.59 -9.83 36.36
C LEU A 259 6.71 -9.12 37.14
N ALA A 260 7.87 -9.75 37.23
CA ALA A 260 9.08 -9.17 37.79
C ALA A 260 10.06 -8.83 36.65
N PRO A 261 9.84 -7.74 35.88
CA PRO A 261 10.67 -7.43 34.73
C PRO A 261 12.13 -7.23 35.15
N SER A 262 13.02 -7.84 34.36
CA SER A 262 14.45 -7.77 34.56
C SER A 262 15.13 -8.08 33.25
N VAL A 263 16.15 -7.31 32.92
CA VAL A 263 16.96 -7.53 31.73
C VAL A 263 18.43 -7.58 32.11
N ALA A 264 19.18 -8.39 31.39
CA ALA A 264 20.63 -8.29 31.30
C ALA A 264 20.98 -7.55 30.01
N THR A 265 22.04 -6.74 30.06
CA THR A 265 22.49 -5.91 28.94
C THR A 265 23.99 -6.09 28.72
N GLY A 266 24.42 -6.14 27.46
CA GLY A 266 25.82 -6.14 27.07
C GLY A 266 26.05 -5.05 26.03
N ILE A 267 27.05 -4.21 26.26
CA ILE A 267 27.32 -3.01 25.46
C ILE A 267 28.70 -3.15 24.84
N VAL A 268 28.78 -3.01 23.52
CA VAL A 268 30.06 -2.98 22.79
C VAL A 268 30.02 -1.90 21.74
N TYR A 269 31.13 -1.19 21.56
CA TYR A 269 31.25 -0.13 20.56
C TYR A 269 32.04 -0.61 19.34
N LYS A 270 31.49 -0.32 18.16
CA LYS A 270 32.23 -0.28 16.91
C LYS A 270 32.87 1.10 16.78
N THR A 271 34.20 1.14 16.73
CA THR A 271 34.96 2.41 16.69
C THR A 271 35.82 2.56 15.45
N ASN A 272 36.02 1.47 14.70
CA ASN A 272 36.75 1.45 13.44
C ASN A 272 35.84 0.97 12.29
N VAL A 273 36.08 1.48 11.09
CA VAL A 273 35.40 1.07 9.85
C VAL A 273 35.79 -0.35 9.42
N GLU A 274 36.98 -0.84 9.81
CA GLU A 274 37.44 -2.21 9.51
C GLU A 274 36.80 -3.29 10.39
N GLU A 275 36.21 -2.90 11.53
CA GLU A 275 35.44 -3.80 12.37
C GLU A 275 34.08 -4.09 11.71
N LEU A 276 33.52 -5.29 11.92
CA LEU A 276 32.17 -5.63 11.48
C LEU A 276 31.20 -5.59 12.66
N LEU A 277 30.02 -5.03 12.45
CA LEU A 277 28.91 -5.00 13.41
C LEU A 277 28.47 -6.42 13.80
N GLU A 278 28.59 -7.39 12.88
CA GLU A 278 28.28 -8.79 13.16
C GLU A 278 29.18 -9.38 14.25
N ASP A 279 30.48 -9.07 14.21
CA ASP A 279 31.42 -9.48 15.26
C ASP A 279 31.08 -8.80 16.60
N LYS A 280 30.72 -7.52 16.55
CA LYS A 280 30.33 -6.75 17.75
C LYS A 280 29.04 -7.24 18.41
N ILE A 281 28.13 -7.87 17.65
CA ILE A 281 26.95 -8.53 18.25
C ILE A 281 27.38 -9.72 19.10
N SER A 282 28.33 -10.52 18.62
CA SER A 282 28.82 -11.67 19.38
C SER A 282 29.52 -11.23 20.66
N ASP A 283 30.33 -10.16 20.59
CA ASP A 283 30.95 -9.56 21.77
C ASP A 283 29.89 -9.00 22.74
N ALA A 284 28.86 -8.31 22.24
CA ALA A 284 27.78 -7.76 23.06
C ALA A 284 26.93 -8.87 23.71
N GLU A 285 26.72 -9.99 23.04
CA GLU A 285 26.07 -11.17 23.61
C GLU A 285 26.89 -11.76 24.77
N TYR A 286 28.22 -11.82 24.61
CA TYR A 286 29.12 -12.27 25.66
C TYR A 286 29.07 -11.36 26.90
N GLU A 287 29.13 -10.03 26.71
CA GLU A 287 29.00 -9.07 27.81
C GLU A 287 27.63 -9.14 28.49
N MET A 288 26.56 -9.32 27.71
CA MET A 288 25.21 -9.53 28.24
C MET A 288 25.16 -10.77 29.12
N PHE A 289 25.80 -11.86 28.70
CA PHE A 289 25.87 -13.09 29.47
C PHE A 289 26.60 -12.87 30.81
N ASN A 290 27.72 -12.14 30.81
CA ASN A 290 28.43 -11.81 32.05
C ASN A 290 27.55 -10.98 33.00
N HIS A 291 26.90 -9.94 32.48
CA HIS A 291 25.99 -9.11 33.26
C HIS A 291 24.80 -9.92 33.81
N LYS A 292 24.29 -10.89 33.04
CA LYS A 292 23.24 -11.80 33.50
C LYS A 292 23.67 -12.63 34.71
N LEU A 293 24.92 -13.06 34.78
CA LEU A 293 25.46 -13.78 35.95
C LEU A 293 25.54 -12.86 37.17
N GLU A 294 25.98 -11.62 36.98
CA GLU A 294 26.06 -10.62 38.05
C GLU A 294 24.68 -10.32 38.65
N ILE A 295 23.67 -10.02 37.80
CA ILE A 295 22.30 -9.77 38.25
C ILE A 295 21.74 -10.96 39.03
N LYS A 296 21.97 -12.19 38.56
CA LYS A 296 21.48 -13.40 39.24
C LYS A 296 22.16 -13.67 40.58
N SER A 297 23.36 -13.14 40.77
CA SER A 297 24.09 -13.21 42.05
C SER A 297 23.73 -12.09 43.03
N ALA A 298 23.01 -11.06 42.58
CA ALA A 298 22.68 -9.89 43.39
C ALA A 298 21.69 -10.23 44.54
N PRO A 299 21.89 -9.67 45.75
CA PRO A 299 20.97 -9.84 46.87
C PRO A 299 19.55 -9.36 46.53
N GLY A 300 18.52 -10.12 46.92
CA GLY A 300 17.11 -9.74 46.73
C GLY A 300 16.52 -10.08 45.35
N TYR A 301 17.33 -10.45 44.36
CA TYR A 301 16.83 -10.85 43.03
C TYR A 301 15.83 -12.03 43.10
N GLN A 302 16.21 -13.08 43.81
CA GLN A 302 15.37 -14.27 44.03
C GLN A 302 14.10 -13.97 44.81
N GLU A 303 14.13 -12.99 45.73
CA GLU A 303 12.98 -12.60 46.53
C GLU A 303 11.95 -11.86 45.67
N ARG A 304 12.41 -10.97 44.78
CA ARG A 304 11.57 -10.26 43.81
C ARG A 304 10.89 -11.24 42.85
N LEU A 305 11.64 -12.21 42.32
CA LEU A 305 11.10 -13.24 41.42
C LEU A 305 10.04 -14.12 42.11
N ARG A 306 10.28 -14.50 43.36
CA ARG A 306 9.37 -15.37 44.13
C ARG A 306 8.17 -14.66 44.73
N ARG A 307 8.14 -13.32 44.73
CA ARG A 307 7.00 -12.55 45.23
C ARG A 307 5.72 -12.88 44.45
N GLY A 308 5.82 -13.09 43.14
CA GLY A 308 4.68 -13.48 42.28
C GLY A 308 4.14 -14.90 42.51
N LEU A 309 4.90 -15.80 43.14
CA LEU A 309 4.48 -17.18 43.41
C LEU A 309 3.67 -17.36 44.71
N LYS A 310 3.60 -16.34 45.57
CA LYS A 310 3.07 -16.47 46.95
C LYS A 310 1.53 -16.35 47.06
N LYS A 311 0.78 -16.49 45.97
CA LYS A 311 -0.70 -16.57 45.99
C LYS A 311 -1.21 -17.65 45.06
#